data_AF-A0A2E4FJU0-F1
#
_entry.id   AF-A0A2E4FJU0-F1
#
_cell.length_a   1.000
_cell.length_b   1.000
_cell.length_c   1.000
_cell.angle_alpha   90.00
_cell.angle_beta   90.00
_cell.angle_gamma   90.00
#
_symmetry.space_group_name_H-M   'P 1'
#
loop_
_entity.id
_entity.type
_entity.pdbx_description
1 polymer ?
#
loop_
_entity_poly.entity_id
_entity_poly.type
_entity_poly.pdbx_seq_one_letter_code
_entity_poly.pdbx_strand_id
1 'polypeptide(L)'
;MPENPEIPGEYRRQTEGLVYGASAAAQGEPDRFYHNKLNFTFAHPPGWTVSQSSRAIIASSADGSQTLTIGLARIDPDKDTEVSLIANAQGDVTEFEALEQYGLNGSTAVASSGGQSVRLAVIDHSYRFLFEGEAPDFGAADAGFRTIIDSFRPLTGREKVTGTSHTLHYIQVPRGATFASLASSAKIPDAENQLRLINGYYPNGEPRTGDWVKVIR
;
A
#
# COMPACT_ATOMS: atom_id res chain seq x y z
N MET A 1 -27.62 14.46 9.18
CA MET A 1 -28.19 13.48 10.14
C MET A 1 -27.18 13.36 11.28
N PRO A 2 -27.53 13.68 12.53
CA PRO A 2 -26.62 13.42 13.65
C PRO A 2 -26.49 11.91 13.87
N GLU A 3 -25.26 11.44 14.10
CA GLU A 3 -24.93 10.03 14.36
C GLU A 3 -25.71 9.51 15.58
N ASN A 4 -26.38 8.36 15.45
CA ASN A 4 -27.13 7.73 16.53
C ASN A 4 -26.25 6.68 17.22
N PRO A 5 -25.71 6.93 18.43
CA PRO A 5 -24.73 6.05 19.09
C PRO A 5 -25.30 4.73 19.65
N GLU A 6 -26.59 4.43 19.42
CA GLU A 6 -27.29 3.35 20.14
C GLU A 6 -27.31 1.98 19.46
N ILE A 7 -26.75 1.78 18.27
CA ILE A 7 -26.72 0.43 17.67
C ILE A 7 -25.67 -0.43 18.39
N PRO A 8 -26.06 -1.47 19.17
CA PRO A 8 -25.09 -2.23 19.94
C PRO A 8 -24.03 -2.87 19.04
N GLY A 9 -22.77 -2.59 19.33
CA GLY A 9 -21.63 -3.12 18.58
C GLY A 9 -21.28 -2.41 17.28
N GLU A 10 -21.91 -1.28 16.95
CA GLU A 10 -21.53 -0.47 15.78
C GLU A 10 -20.08 0.04 15.86
N TYR A 11 -19.69 0.58 17.01
CA TYR A 11 -18.29 0.96 17.25
C TYR A 11 -17.32 -0.20 17.01
N ARG A 12 -17.68 -1.42 17.43
CA ARG A 12 -16.84 -2.61 17.18
C ARG A 12 -16.72 -2.92 15.70
N ARG A 13 -17.82 -2.82 14.94
CA ARG A 13 -17.79 -3.03 13.48
C ARG A 13 -16.93 -2.01 12.75
N GLN A 14 -16.97 -0.75 13.20
CA GLN A 14 -16.18 0.33 12.60
C GLN A 14 -14.69 0.27 12.99
N THR A 15 -14.37 -0.31 14.15
CA THR A 15 -12.98 -0.40 14.67
C THR A 15 -12.34 -1.78 14.53
N GLU A 16 -13.07 -2.75 13.99
CA GLU A 16 -12.54 -4.07 13.63
C GLU A 16 -11.50 -3.91 12.52
N GLY A 17 -10.34 -4.57 12.67
CA GLY A 17 -9.26 -4.50 11.69
C GLY A 17 -8.40 -3.24 11.79
N LEU A 18 -8.60 -2.39 12.81
CA LEU A 18 -7.71 -1.25 13.04
C LEU A 18 -6.27 -1.70 13.20
N VAL A 19 -5.36 -0.98 12.58
CA VAL A 19 -3.94 -1.30 12.61
C VAL A 19 -3.36 -1.05 14.00
N TYR A 20 -2.61 -2.02 14.50
CA TYR A 20 -1.91 -1.98 15.78
C TYR A 20 -0.40 -2.12 15.56
N GLY A 21 0.38 -1.22 16.15
CA GLY A 21 1.83 -1.17 15.97
C GLY A 21 2.26 -0.31 14.78
N ALA A 22 3.47 -0.54 14.30
CA ALA A 22 4.05 0.27 13.23
C ALA A 22 3.44 -0.14 11.88
N SER A 23 2.86 0.81 11.15
CA SER A 23 2.38 0.59 9.77
C SER A 23 2.66 1.79 8.89
N ALA A 24 2.94 1.51 7.61
CA ALA A 24 3.41 2.55 6.70
C ALA A 24 2.25 3.46 6.29
N ALA A 25 1.05 2.88 6.20
CA ALA A 25 -0.17 3.63 5.95
C ALA A 25 -0.55 4.55 7.11
N ALA A 26 -0.40 4.13 8.38
CA ALA A 26 -0.75 4.98 9.53
C ALA A 26 0.28 6.09 9.82
N GLN A 27 1.51 5.95 9.33
CA GLN A 27 2.58 6.94 9.48
C GLN A 27 2.88 7.71 8.19
N GLY A 28 2.23 7.35 7.09
CA GLY A 28 2.50 7.84 5.75
C GLY A 28 1.71 9.09 5.40
N GLU A 29 2.13 9.75 4.32
CA GLU A 29 1.38 10.86 3.73
C GLU A 29 0.07 10.33 3.09
N PRO A 30 -1.05 11.08 3.16
CA PRO A 30 -2.37 10.61 2.69
C PRO A 30 -2.41 10.12 1.24
N ASP A 31 -1.69 10.81 0.34
CA ASP A 31 -1.70 10.52 -1.10
C ASP A 31 -0.40 9.81 -1.54
N ARG A 32 0.14 8.95 -0.67
CA ARG A 32 1.40 8.25 -0.92
C ARG A 32 1.30 6.76 -0.59
N PHE A 33 1.70 5.94 -1.53
CA PHE A 33 1.80 4.50 -1.37
C PHE A 33 3.19 4.10 -0.85
N TYR A 34 3.23 3.10 0.04
CA TYR A 34 4.47 2.62 0.66
C TYR A 34 4.56 1.10 0.56
N HIS A 35 5.68 0.59 0.03
CA HIS A 35 5.91 -0.85 -0.08
C HIS A 35 7.21 -1.28 0.60
N ASN A 36 7.13 -1.62 1.89
CA ASN A 36 8.29 -1.93 2.74
C ASN A 36 9.20 -3.05 2.20
N LYS A 37 8.65 -4.18 1.74
CA LYS A 37 9.46 -5.35 1.32
C LYS A 37 10.31 -5.09 0.08
N LEU A 38 9.79 -4.30 -0.86
CA LEU A 38 10.46 -3.89 -2.09
C LEU A 38 11.11 -2.50 -1.95
N ASN A 39 11.05 -1.91 -0.75
CA ASN A 39 11.75 -0.70 -0.37
C ASN A 39 11.46 0.52 -1.27
N PHE A 40 10.21 0.76 -1.67
CA PHE A 40 9.86 1.95 -2.47
C PHE A 40 8.57 2.64 -2.01
N THR A 41 8.38 3.85 -2.51
CA THR A 41 7.16 4.65 -2.37
C THR A 41 6.93 5.48 -3.63
N PHE A 42 5.67 5.85 -3.89
CA PHE A 42 5.28 6.87 -4.87
C PHE A 42 4.07 7.64 -4.36
N ALA A 43 3.94 8.91 -4.75
CA ALA A 43 2.72 9.69 -4.56
C ALA A 43 1.73 9.39 -5.69
N HIS A 44 0.44 9.47 -5.41
CA HIS A 44 -0.61 9.35 -6.42
C HIS A 44 -1.52 10.58 -6.37
N PRO A 45 -2.27 10.88 -7.45
CA PRO A 45 -3.19 12.00 -7.41
C PRO A 45 -4.26 11.83 -6.31
N PRO A 46 -4.79 12.94 -5.76
CA PRO A 46 -5.82 12.87 -4.74
C PRO A 46 -7.05 12.09 -5.19
N GLY A 47 -7.62 11.28 -4.30
CA GLY A 47 -8.80 10.46 -4.58
C GLY A 47 -8.53 9.21 -5.41
N TRP A 48 -7.28 8.96 -5.83
CA TRP A 48 -6.88 7.68 -6.38
C TRP A 48 -6.77 6.62 -5.30
N THR A 49 -7.01 5.38 -5.69
CA THR A 49 -6.86 4.21 -4.82
C THR A 49 -5.76 3.31 -5.35
N VAL A 50 -5.01 2.68 -4.44
CA VAL A 50 -3.93 1.75 -4.80
C VAL A 50 -4.26 0.37 -4.25
N SER A 51 -4.30 -0.61 -5.14
CA SER A 51 -4.48 -2.02 -4.80
C SER A 51 -3.22 -2.81 -5.14
N GLN A 52 -2.85 -3.76 -4.28
CA GLN A 52 -1.70 -4.61 -4.49
C GLN A 52 -2.13 -6.06 -4.60
N SER A 53 -1.66 -6.75 -5.64
CA SER A 53 -1.77 -8.19 -5.81
C SER A 53 -0.39 -8.86 -5.74
N SER A 54 -0.35 -10.19 -5.91
CA SER A 54 0.91 -10.94 -6.02
C SER A 54 1.67 -10.69 -7.32
N ARG A 55 1.02 -10.10 -8.34
CA ARG A 55 1.59 -9.92 -9.69
C ARG A 55 1.85 -8.46 -10.06
N ALA A 56 1.04 -7.54 -9.55
CA ALA A 56 1.09 -6.13 -9.90
C ALA A 56 0.51 -5.24 -8.80
N ILE A 57 0.88 -3.97 -8.85
CA ILE A 57 0.26 -2.88 -8.09
C ILE A 57 -0.54 -2.04 -9.07
N ILE A 58 -1.79 -1.74 -8.75
CA ILE A 58 -2.71 -1.04 -9.64
C ILE A 58 -3.20 0.20 -8.89
N ALA A 59 -2.89 1.37 -9.44
CA ALA A 59 -3.41 2.65 -9.00
C ALA A 59 -4.55 3.06 -9.94
N SER A 60 -5.70 3.48 -9.39
CA SER A 60 -6.89 3.81 -10.18
C SER A 60 -7.54 5.10 -9.70
N SER A 61 -8.07 5.89 -10.63
CA SER A 61 -8.90 7.06 -10.33
C SER A 61 -10.16 6.68 -9.56
N ALA A 62 -10.80 7.67 -8.92
CA ALA A 62 -12.01 7.46 -8.12
C ALA A 62 -13.18 6.82 -8.90
N ASP A 63 -13.27 7.10 -10.20
CA ASP A 63 -14.26 6.53 -11.13
C ASP A 63 -13.77 5.24 -11.84
N GLY A 64 -12.50 4.85 -11.62
CA GLY A 64 -11.86 3.69 -12.24
C GLY A 64 -11.56 3.83 -13.74
N SER A 65 -11.74 5.01 -14.33
CA SER A 65 -11.52 5.23 -15.77
C SER A 65 -10.05 5.38 -16.14
N GLN A 66 -9.21 5.80 -15.19
CA GLN A 66 -7.76 5.95 -15.38
C GLN A 66 -7.07 4.92 -14.49
N THR A 67 -6.16 4.14 -15.08
CA THR A 67 -5.45 3.07 -14.38
C THR A 67 -3.98 3.09 -14.69
N LEU A 68 -3.14 3.01 -13.67
CA LEU A 68 -1.71 2.80 -13.79
C LEU A 68 -1.34 1.47 -13.15
N THR A 69 -0.83 0.55 -13.96
CA THR A 69 -0.37 -0.76 -13.52
C THR A 69 1.15 -0.74 -13.38
N ILE A 70 1.65 -1.26 -12.27
CA ILE A 70 3.07 -1.40 -11.96
C ILE A 70 3.38 -2.90 -11.84
N GLY A 71 4.07 -3.43 -12.85
CA GLY A 71 4.61 -4.78 -12.89
C GLY A 71 6.06 -4.86 -12.40
N LEU A 72 6.53 -6.09 -12.14
CA LEU A 72 7.90 -6.37 -11.73
C LEU A 72 8.57 -7.36 -12.69
N ALA A 73 9.80 -7.04 -13.10
CA ALA A 73 10.68 -7.92 -13.85
C ALA A 73 12.07 -7.98 -13.19
N ARG A 74 12.87 -9.00 -13.54
CA ARG A 74 14.28 -9.04 -13.14
C ARG A 74 15.06 -8.03 -13.98
N ILE A 75 16.03 -7.37 -13.36
CA ILE A 75 16.97 -6.51 -14.08
C ILE A 75 17.91 -7.42 -14.89
N ASP A 76 17.95 -7.19 -16.19
CA ASP A 76 18.91 -7.78 -17.11
C ASP A 76 20.04 -6.74 -17.31
N PRO A 77 21.28 -7.01 -16.85
CA PRO A 77 22.37 -6.03 -16.93
C PRO A 77 22.78 -5.70 -18.36
N ASP A 78 22.44 -6.55 -19.34
CA ASP A 78 22.74 -6.33 -20.75
C ASP A 78 21.65 -5.49 -21.46
N LYS A 79 20.54 -5.21 -20.78
CA LYS A 79 19.44 -4.40 -21.30
C LYS A 79 19.19 -3.19 -20.42
N ASP A 80 19.44 -2.01 -20.96
CA ASP A 80 19.04 -0.78 -20.32
C ASP A 80 17.51 -0.63 -20.24
N THR A 81 17.09 0.46 -19.59
CA THR A 81 15.70 0.79 -19.36
C THR A 81 14.98 1.18 -20.65
N GLU A 82 15.69 1.78 -21.61
CA GLU A 82 15.17 2.17 -22.93
C GLU A 82 14.80 0.95 -23.77
N VAL A 83 15.73 0.01 -23.94
CA VAL A 83 15.53 -1.25 -24.67
C VAL A 83 14.36 -2.02 -24.06
N SER A 84 14.25 -2.00 -22.73
CA SER A 84 13.15 -2.68 -22.03
C SER A 84 11.82 -1.98 -22.24
N LEU A 85 11.80 -0.64 -22.23
CA LEU A 85 10.59 0.13 -22.48
C LEU A 85 10.07 -0.13 -23.89
N ILE A 86 10.95 -0.02 -24.89
CA ILE A 86 10.60 -0.24 -26.30
C ILE A 86 10.12 -1.68 -26.52
N ALA A 87 10.75 -2.67 -25.87
CA ALA A 87 10.34 -4.07 -25.98
C ALA A 87 8.95 -4.36 -25.39
N ASN A 88 8.48 -3.57 -24.43
CA ASN A 88 7.14 -3.69 -23.84
C ASN A 88 6.11 -2.78 -24.52
N ALA A 89 6.53 -1.87 -25.40
CA ALA A 89 5.65 -0.97 -26.10
C ALA A 89 4.87 -1.69 -27.22
N GLN A 90 3.61 -1.31 -27.38
CA GLN A 90 2.79 -1.69 -28.53
C GLN A 90 2.56 -0.48 -29.41
N GLY A 91 3.00 -0.55 -30.67
CA GLY A 91 2.86 0.53 -31.64
C GLY A 91 4.02 1.52 -31.65
N ASP A 92 3.74 2.75 -32.05
CA ASP A 92 4.74 3.81 -32.20
C ASP A 92 5.08 4.43 -30.85
N VAL A 93 6.37 4.59 -30.57
CA VAL A 93 6.88 5.20 -29.34
C VAL A 93 7.26 6.65 -29.61
N THR A 94 6.68 7.57 -28.85
CA THR A 94 6.92 9.01 -28.90
C THR A 94 7.22 9.56 -27.51
N GLU A 95 7.68 10.80 -27.42
CA GLU A 95 7.99 11.48 -26.15
C GLU A 95 8.93 10.67 -25.23
N PHE A 96 9.91 10.00 -25.81
CA PHE A 96 10.89 9.27 -25.03
C PHE A 96 11.74 10.25 -24.19
N GLU A 97 11.89 9.93 -22.91
CA GLU A 97 12.67 10.67 -21.93
C GLU A 97 13.43 9.69 -21.03
N ALA A 98 14.72 9.95 -20.83
CA ALA A 98 15.50 9.26 -19.79
C ALA A 98 15.21 9.90 -18.43
N LEU A 99 14.94 9.07 -17.43
CA LEU A 99 14.68 9.49 -16.06
C LEU A 99 15.89 9.18 -15.17
N GLU A 100 16.39 10.20 -14.47
CA GLU A 100 17.36 10.03 -13.40
C GLU A 100 16.82 10.75 -12.17
N GLN A 101 16.19 9.99 -11.27
CA GLN A 101 15.48 10.54 -10.11
C GLN A 101 15.80 9.76 -8.85
N TYR A 102 16.10 10.46 -7.77
CA TYR A 102 16.41 9.85 -6.46
C TYR A 102 17.53 8.78 -6.50
N GLY A 103 18.46 8.92 -7.44
CA GLY A 103 19.54 7.94 -7.68
C GLY A 103 19.09 6.66 -8.37
N LEU A 104 17.90 6.66 -8.99
CA LEU A 104 17.37 5.58 -9.81
C LEU A 104 17.49 5.95 -11.29
N ASN A 105 17.80 4.93 -12.11
CA ASN A 105 17.80 5.03 -13.55
C ASN A 105 16.46 4.54 -14.09
N GLY A 106 15.92 5.26 -15.06
CA GLY A 106 14.67 4.91 -15.70
C GLY A 106 14.51 5.54 -17.07
N SER A 107 13.38 5.23 -17.69
CA SER A 107 12.95 5.83 -18.95
C SER A 107 11.44 5.89 -18.97
N THR A 108 10.89 6.84 -19.71
CA THR A 108 9.44 6.95 -19.94
C THR A 108 9.18 7.36 -21.38
N ALA A 109 8.03 6.97 -21.91
CA ALA A 109 7.59 7.35 -23.24
C ALA A 109 6.06 7.20 -23.34
N VAL A 110 5.49 7.71 -24.42
CA VAL A 110 4.12 7.37 -24.84
C VAL A 110 4.19 6.32 -25.93
N ALA A 111 3.47 5.21 -25.76
CA ALA A 111 3.23 4.28 -26.85
C ALA A 111 1.82 4.53 -27.42
N SER A 112 1.70 4.54 -28.74
CA SER A 112 0.41 4.75 -29.41
C SER A 112 0.15 3.66 -30.45
N SER A 113 -1.03 3.06 -30.38
CA SER A 113 -1.48 2.01 -31.31
C SER A 113 -2.97 2.14 -31.56
N GLY A 114 -3.38 2.11 -32.83
CA GLY A 114 -4.81 2.10 -33.20
C GLY A 114 -5.62 3.31 -32.70
N GLY A 115 -4.98 4.46 -32.44
CA GLY A 115 -5.62 5.66 -31.90
C GLY A 115 -5.77 5.70 -30.38
N GLN A 116 -5.25 4.69 -29.67
CA GLN A 116 -5.10 4.70 -28.22
C GLN A 116 -3.64 5.00 -27.86
N SER A 117 -3.45 5.80 -26.81
CA SER A 117 -2.13 6.15 -26.28
C SER A 117 -2.04 5.70 -24.83
N VAL A 118 -0.88 5.16 -24.45
CA VAL A 118 -0.57 4.70 -23.09
C VAL A 118 0.77 5.27 -22.65
N ARG A 119 0.89 5.62 -21.37
CA ARG A 119 2.14 6.11 -20.79
C ARG A 119 2.91 4.91 -20.28
N LEU A 120 4.13 4.72 -20.77
CA LEU A 120 5.03 3.68 -20.31
C LEU A 120 6.16 4.29 -19.49
N ALA A 121 6.58 3.60 -18.44
CA ALA A 121 7.85 3.88 -17.81
C ALA A 121 8.53 2.60 -17.33
N VAL A 122 9.86 2.67 -17.23
CA VAL A 122 10.70 1.60 -16.69
C VAL A 122 11.64 2.24 -15.68
N ILE A 123 11.66 1.76 -14.44
CA ILE A 123 12.56 2.26 -13.39
C ILE A 123 13.26 1.07 -12.73
N ASP A 124 14.58 1.13 -12.61
CA ASP A 124 15.37 0.09 -11.96
C ASP A 124 15.59 0.40 -10.47
N HIS A 125 15.10 -0.50 -9.60
CA HIS A 125 15.28 -0.44 -8.15
C HIS A 125 15.24 -1.83 -7.51
N SER A 126 16.39 -2.51 -7.41
CA SER A 126 16.50 -3.96 -7.05
C SER A 126 15.82 -4.93 -8.02
N TYR A 127 14.68 -4.54 -8.59
CA TYR A 127 13.93 -5.12 -9.69
C TYR A 127 13.68 -4.04 -10.73
N ARG A 128 13.31 -4.46 -11.94
CA ARG A 128 12.83 -3.55 -12.97
C ARG A 128 11.32 -3.36 -12.79
N PHE A 129 10.91 -2.14 -12.50
CA PHE A 129 9.50 -1.77 -12.38
C PHE A 129 9.00 -1.31 -13.74
N LEU A 130 7.90 -1.89 -14.20
CA LEU A 130 7.27 -1.61 -15.48
C LEU A 130 5.95 -0.90 -15.22
N PHE A 131 5.81 0.33 -15.69
CA PHE A 131 4.62 1.16 -15.52
C PHE A 131 3.86 1.21 -16.84
N GLU A 132 2.55 1.04 -16.75
CA GLU A 132 1.63 1.14 -17.89
C GLU A 132 0.39 1.91 -17.46
N GLY A 133 0.23 3.12 -18.01
CA GLY A 133 -0.86 4.05 -17.72
C GLY A 133 -1.84 4.11 -18.88
N GLU A 134 -3.07 3.69 -18.61
CA GLU A 134 -4.15 3.63 -19.58
C GLU A 134 -5.33 4.49 -19.15
N ALA A 135 -5.88 5.25 -20.10
CA ALA A 135 -7.08 6.04 -19.90
C ALA A 135 -7.83 6.25 -21.24
N PRO A 136 -9.17 6.40 -21.22
CA PRO A 136 -9.95 6.79 -22.40
C PRO A 136 -9.56 8.16 -22.96
N ASP A 137 -9.28 9.12 -22.08
CA ASP A 137 -8.73 10.44 -22.44
C ASP A 137 -7.29 10.53 -21.91
N PHE A 138 -6.34 10.16 -22.77
CA PHE A 138 -4.93 10.16 -22.44
C PHE A 138 -4.42 11.56 -22.06
N GLY A 139 -4.83 12.60 -22.80
CA GLY A 139 -4.35 13.96 -22.59
C GLY A 139 -4.70 14.52 -21.20
N ALA A 140 -5.89 14.17 -20.69
CA ALA A 140 -6.31 14.55 -19.34
C ALA A 140 -5.67 13.68 -18.23
N ALA A 141 -5.39 12.40 -18.51
CA ALA A 141 -4.87 11.44 -17.53
C ALA A 141 -3.35 11.51 -17.34
N ASP A 142 -2.62 11.95 -18.36
CA ASP A 142 -1.17 11.83 -18.44
C ASP A 142 -0.43 12.49 -17.26
N ALA A 143 -0.86 13.67 -16.84
CA ALA A 143 -0.30 14.36 -15.68
C ALA A 143 -0.43 13.54 -14.38
N GLY A 144 -1.52 12.76 -14.25
CA GLY A 144 -1.73 11.84 -13.14
C GLY A 144 -0.75 10.67 -13.17
N PHE A 145 -0.48 10.10 -14.35
CA PHE A 145 0.52 9.05 -14.51
C PHE A 145 1.94 9.56 -14.20
N ARG A 146 2.28 10.75 -14.70
CA ARG A 146 3.56 11.41 -14.40
C ARG A 146 3.74 11.67 -12.91
N THR A 147 2.68 12.07 -12.19
CA THR A 147 2.74 12.24 -10.73
C THR A 147 3.22 10.96 -10.03
N ILE A 148 2.77 9.79 -10.47
CA ILE A 148 3.18 8.51 -9.89
C ILE A 148 4.60 8.13 -10.31
N ILE A 149 4.93 8.25 -11.60
CA ILE A 149 6.24 7.89 -12.14
C ILE A 149 7.34 8.78 -11.53
N ASP A 150 7.15 10.10 -11.53
CA ASP A 150 8.16 11.10 -11.13
C ASP A 150 8.37 11.16 -9.61
N SER A 151 7.42 10.62 -8.84
CA SER A 151 7.52 10.55 -7.37
C SER A 151 7.99 9.20 -6.85
N PHE A 152 8.23 8.23 -7.75
CA PHE A 152 8.76 6.91 -7.41
C PHE A 152 10.19 7.03 -6.88
N ARG A 153 10.40 6.55 -5.66
CA ARG A 153 11.71 6.58 -5.00
C ARG A 153 11.88 5.48 -3.96
N PRO A 154 13.12 5.18 -3.55
CA PRO A 154 13.36 4.32 -2.40
C PRO A 154 12.76 4.90 -1.10
N LEU A 155 12.41 4.01 -0.16
CA LEU A 155 12.01 4.44 1.19
C LEU A 155 13.21 5.03 1.93
N THR A 156 12.99 6.16 2.60
CA THR A 156 13.96 6.71 3.55
C THR A 156 13.97 5.89 4.84
N GLY A 157 15.03 6.00 5.64
CA GLY A 157 15.17 5.25 6.89
C GLY A 157 14.02 5.47 7.89
N ARG A 158 13.38 6.65 7.88
CA ARG A 158 12.23 6.96 8.75
C ARG A 158 10.91 6.36 8.24
N GLU A 159 10.81 6.12 6.93
CA GLU A 159 9.61 5.53 6.30
C GLU A 159 9.64 4.00 6.29
N LYS A 160 10.82 3.41 6.53
CA LYS A 160 10.95 1.96 6.71
C LYS A 160 10.25 1.57 8.01
N VAL A 161 9.05 1.04 7.86
CA VAL A 161 8.32 0.46 8.98
C VAL A 161 9.04 -0.82 9.38
N THR A 162 9.84 -0.69 10.43
CA THR A 162 10.71 -1.76 10.92
C THR A 162 9.95 -2.68 11.89
N GLY A 163 8.69 -2.37 12.20
CA GLY A 163 7.82 -3.16 13.07
C GLY A 163 6.82 -4.01 12.29
N THR A 164 6.41 -5.13 12.88
CA THR A 164 5.28 -5.92 12.38
C THR A 164 3.98 -5.13 12.58
N SER A 165 3.23 -4.93 11.51
CA SER A 165 1.87 -4.39 11.58
C SER A 165 0.94 -5.52 12.00
N HIS A 166 0.19 -5.30 13.07
CA HIS A 166 -0.87 -6.19 13.52
C HIS A 166 -2.23 -5.54 13.30
N THR A 167 -3.31 -6.29 13.48
CA THR A 167 -4.67 -5.75 13.47
C THR A 167 -5.40 -6.07 14.77
N LEU A 168 -6.21 -5.12 15.22
CA LEU A 168 -7.12 -5.29 16.34
C LEU A 168 -8.35 -6.07 15.87
N HIS A 169 -8.69 -7.10 16.63
CA HIS A 169 -9.89 -7.90 16.43
C HIS A 169 -10.69 -7.99 17.70
N TYR A 170 -12.01 -8.06 17.59
CA TYR A 170 -12.88 -8.35 18.72
C TYR A 170 -13.16 -9.86 18.81
N ILE A 171 -13.03 -10.42 20.01
CA ILE A 171 -13.50 -11.79 20.31
C ILE A 171 -14.39 -11.80 21.54
N GLN A 172 -15.29 -12.77 21.62
CA GLN A 172 -15.90 -13.14 22.89
C GLN A 172 -14.93 -14.01 23.68
N VAL A 173 -14.72 -13.66 24.95
CA VAL A 173 -13.79 -14.34 25.85
C VAL A 173 -14.24 -15.79 26.05
N PRO A 174 -13.44 -16.78 25.61
CA PRO A 174 -13.74 -18.18 25.83
C PRO A 174 -13.77 -18.54 27.33
N ARG A 175 -14.40 -19.67 27.67
CA ARG A 175 -14.43 -20.15 29.05
C ARG A 175 -13.01 -20.43 29.54
N GLY A 176 -12.63 -19.80 30.66
CA GLY A 176 -11.31 -19.98 31.28
C GLY A 176 -10.15 -19.24 30.60
N ALA A 177 -10.43 -18.39 29.59
CA ALA A 177 -9.39 -17.58 28.97
C ALA A 177 -8.96 -16.42 29.88
N THR A 178 -7.65 -16.20 29.96
CA THR A 178 -6.99 -15.05 30.61
C THR A 178 -6.28 -14.20 29.56
N PHE A 179 -5.91 -12.96 29.89
CA PHE A 179 -5.09 -12.16 28.97
C PHE A 179 -3.77 -12.84 28.60
N ALA A 180 -3.15 -13.59 29.52
CA ALA A 180 -1.97 -14.41 29.23
C ALA A 180 -2.24 -15.43 28.11
N SER A 181 -3.37 -16.15 28.17
CA SER A 181 -3.75 -17.13 27.15
C SER A 181 -4.09 -16.47 25.81
N LEU A 182 -4.76 -15.31 25.83
CA LEU A 182 -5.15 -14.57 24.63
C LEU A 182 -3.96 -13.90 23.95
N ALA A 183 -2.96 -13.47 24.72
CA ALA A 183 -1.75 -12.84 24.23
C ALA A 183 -0.80 -13.79 23.50
N SER A 184 -0.93 -15.10 23.73
CA SER A 184 -0.03 -16.13 23.18
C SER A 184 0.08 -16.10 21.65
N SER A 185 -0.97 -15.66 20.94
CA SER A 185 -0.99 -15.57 19.48
C SER A 185 -0.43 -14.27 18.90
N ALA A 186 -0.32 -13.20 19.69
CA ALA A 186 -0.03 -11.86 19.17
C ALA A 186 1.42 -11.68 18.69
N LYS A 187 2.36 -12.54 19.10
CA LYS A 187 3.80 -12.50 18.71
C LYS A 187 4.44 -11.10 18.84
N ILE A 188 4.03 -10.31 19.84
CA ILE A 188 4.59 -9.00 20.16
C ILE A 188 5.26 -9.01 21.55
N PRO A 189 6.24 -8.11 21.80
CA PRO A 189 6.77 -7.91 23.13
C PRO A 189 5.67 -7.48 24.12
N ASP A 190 5.71 -7.99 25.34
CA ASP A 190 4.81 -7.59 26.43
C ASP A 190 3.30 -7.69 26.09
N ALA A 191 2.94 -8.68 25.25
CA ALA A 191 1.60 -8.82 24.68
C ALA A 191 0.48 -8.85 25.72
N GLU A 192 0.69 -9.50 26.87
CA GLU A 192 -0.31 -9.61 27.93
C GLU A 192 -0.66 -8.24 28.52
N ASN A 193 0.35 -7.45 28.90
CA ASN A 193 0.14 -6.11 29.46
C ASN A 193 -0.44 -5.14 28.43
N GLN A 194 -0.05 -5.27 27.16
CA GLN A 194 -0.64 -4.49 26.08
C GLN A 194 -2.12 -4.84 25.90
N LEU A 195 -2.50 -6.12 25.91
CA LEU A 195 -3.91 -6.51 25.86
C LEU A 195 -4.69 -5.98 27.06
N ARG A 196 -4.13 -6.06 28.28
CA ARG A 196 -4.77 -5.46 29.47
C ARG A 196 -4.97 -3.96 29.29
N LEU A 197 -3.97 -3.24 28.79
CA LEU A 197 -4.04 -1.80 28.59
C LEU A 197 -5.14 -1.41 27.58
N ILE A 198 -5.16 -2.02 26.40
CA ILE A 198 -6.09 -1.67 25.31
C ILE A 198 -7.56 -2.00 25.67
N ASN A 199 -7.74 -2.95 26.60
CA ASN A 199 -9.04 -3.35 27.12
C ASN A 199 -9.42 -2.68 28.45
N GLY A 200 -8.55 -1.85 29.05
CA GLY A 200 -8.83 -1.12 30.30
C GLY A 200 -8.68 -1.95 31.59
N TYR A 201 -7.93 -3.05 31.54
CA TYR A 201 -7.69 -3.98 32.66
C TYR A 201 -6.27 -3.87 33.25
N TYR A 202 -5.46 -2.90 32.82
CA TYR A 202 -4.11 -2.71 33.36
C TYR A 202 -4.15 -2.32 34.85
N PRO A 203 -3.21 -2.80 35.70
CA PRO A 203 -2.14 -3.75 35.39
C PRO A 203 -2.54 -5.23 35.51
N ASN A 204 -3.56 -5.59 36.32
CA ASN A 204 -3.76 -6.98 36.78
C ASN A 204 -5.17 -7.56 36.54
N GLY A 205 -6.07 -6.83 35.87
CA GLY A 205 -7.47 -7.24 35.70
C GLY A 205 -7.64 -8.32 34.64
N GLU A 206 -8.55 -9.28 34.86
CA GLU A 206 -8.89 -10.35 33.91
C GLU A 206 -10.30 -10.17 33.34
N PRO A 207 -10.54 -10.60 32.08
CA PRO A 207 -11.84 -10.51 31.47
C PRO A 207 -12.77 -11.64 31.95
N ARG A 208 -14.09 -11.44 31.87
CA ARG A 208 -15.06 -12.49 32.20
C ARG A 208 -15.42 -13.27 30.94
N THR A 209 -15.80 -14.53 31.12
CA THR A 209 -16.31 -15.36 30.02
C THR A 209 -17.53 -14.69 29.36
N GLY A 210 -17.49 -14.59 28.03
CA GLY A 210 -18.53 -13.94 27.23
C GLY A 210 -18.35 -12.44 27.01
N ASP A 211 -17.43 -11.78 27.73
CA ASP A 211 -17.10 -10.38 27.48
C ASP A 211 -16.49 -10.23 26.07
N TRP A 212 -16.72 -9.09 25.45
CA TRP A 212 -16.03 -8.74 24.21
C TRP A 212 -14.73 -8.01 24.53
N VAL A 213 -13.61 -8.57 24.10
CA VAL A 213 -12.28 -7.98 24.27
C VAL A 213 -11.58 -7.84 22.92
N LYS A 214 -10.73 -6.82 22.84
CA LYS A 214 -9.81 -6.59 21.73
C LYS A 214 -8.61 -7.53 21.88
N VAL A 215 -8.21 -8.17 20.81
CA VAL A 215 -6.99 -8.98 20.68
C VAL A 215 -6.18 -8.51 19.49
N ILE A 216 -4.88 -8.78 19.52
CA ILE A 216 -3.92 -8.38 18.49
C ILE A 216 -3.56 -9.63 17.68
N ARG A 217 -3.65 -9.54 16.34
CA ARG A 217 -3.25 -10.61 15.42
C ARG A 217 -2.25 -10.11 14.40
#